data_AF-A0AA87Z2T1-F1
#
_entry.id   AF-A0AA87Z2T1-F1
#
_cell.length_a   1.000
_cell.length_b   1.000
_cell.length_c   1.000
_cell.angle_alpha   90.00
_cell.angle_beta   90.00
_cell.angle_gamma   90.00
#
_symmetry.space_group_name_H-M   'P 1'
#
loop_
_entity.id
_entity.type
_entity.pdbx_description
1 polymer ?
#
loop_
_entity_poly.entity_id
_entity_poly.type
_entity_poly.pdbx_seq_one_letter_code
_entity_poly.pdbx_strand_id
1 'polypeptide(L)'
;MDLWDRICTNLQARKITVADASKKRSMELRLLHGVAYGHPWFGRWGYGFCHGSFGVTVFNYKRAIEILCSLELDRIIKDFSETEQAKEIKQIIRLYRNLSETKLITLNDLLKFMLTVKSRAVRKPIMAASMNPSSSSSYSLISKPSPRTTLLQQSTKPFMKDSKPAKYKKFSTVIASMDSRWPPRRLEFAADVIVGALKEKKERYYGNGGMTRQDVRDAARLHIGDTGLLDYVLKSLNNVVVGNQIIRRAVNPATRILEYTIHEVGDKVSEEQDMISNIPSPAMIAPGVDVYNDVIFLYKHVLMEYPSSELVELATQMILDTKHFVKEWPFSDEEAQLLTFICRLLPSSLGNGIAEIVHVPLHATLSDLKDAVECALRDTYCATEGIEVVEFDGLEEVENGEVLFGRVESGTEIRVRGVGVDSEGPLRHQGGCDAWKVVCKCGARDDDGERMVACDICEVWQHTRCCGIDDADTVPPLFVCSACCDSLLPQRADYEPSVAALSDDLLLLNHPLDYSLGNGY
;
A
#
# COMPACT_ATOMS: atom_id res chain seq x y z
N MET A 1 17.73 -10.01 0.08
CA MET A 1 18.19 -8.93 -0.81
C MET A 1 19.51 -9.26 -1.45
N ASP A 2 20.55 -9.70 -0.72
CA ASP A 2 21.82 -10.16 -1.32
C ASP A 2 21.65 -11.23 -2.43
N LEU A 3 20.82 -12.26 -2.20
CA LEU A 3 20.47 -13.23 -3.24
C LEU A 3 19.88 -12.57 -4.50
N TRP A 4 18.96 -11.61 -4.32
CA TRP A 4 18.34 -10.88 -5.43
C TRP A 4 19.37 -10.05 -6.18
N ASP A 5 20.27 -9.37 -5.47
CA ASP A 5 21.34 -8.58 -6.09
C ASP A 5 22.26 -9.45 -6.94
N ARG A 6 22.63 -10.64 -6.44
CA ARG A 6 23.43 -11.61 -7.21
C ARG A 6 22.70 -12.12 -8.45
N ILE A 7 21.40 -12.39 -8.35
CA ILE A 7 20.58 -12.79 -9.50
C ILE A 7 20.56 -11.65 -10.53
N CYS A 8 20.29 -10.41 -10.09
CA CYS A 8 20.23 -9.25 -10.97
C CYS A 8 21.56 -8.97 -11.66
N THR A 9 22.68 -9.10 -10.95
CA THR A 9 24.03 -8.99 -11.54
C THR A 9 24.27 -10.08 -12.59
N ASN A 10 23.93 -11.34 -12.30
CA ASN A 10 24.11 -12.44 -13.26
C ASN A 10 23.20 -12.32 -14.49
N LEU A 11 21.98 -11.78 -14.30
CA LEU A 11 21.06 -11.47 -15.39
C LEU A 11 21.38 -10.14 -16.09
N GLN A 12 22.42 -9.43 -15.64
CA GLN A 12 22.80 -8.10 -16.14
C GLN A 12 21.64 -7.09 -16.12
N ALA A 13 20.75 -7.21 -15.15
CA ALA A 13 19.59 -6.34 -15.01
C ALA A 13 20.03 -4.89 -14.76
N ARG A 14 19.43 -3.94 -15.49
CA ARG A 14 19.73 -2.51 -15.32
C ARG A 14 18.87 -1.83 -14.29
N LYS A 15 17.58 -2.16 -14.26
CA LYS A 15 16.62 -1.56 -13.35
C LYS A 15 15.69 -2.65 -12.84
N ILE A 16 15.50 -2.69 -11.53
CA ILE A 16 14.52 -3.57 -10.90
C ILE A 16 13.60 -2.71 -10.06
N THR A 17 12.30 -2.81 -10.34
CA THR A 17 11.26 -2.14 -9.59
C THR A 17 10.71 -3.03 -8.49
N VAL A 18 10.17 -2.41 -7.45
CA VAL A 18 9.43 -3.08 -6.38
C VAL A 18 8.18 -2.27 -6.04
N ALA A 19 7.04 -2.95 -6.04
CA ALA A 19 5.80 -2.44 -5.48
C ALA A 19 5.80 -2.73 -3.98
N ASP A 20 6.00 -1.70 -3.15
CA ASP A 20 6.07 -1.83 -1.71
C ASP A 20 4.67 -2.01 -1.10
N ALA A 21 4.49 -3.08 -0.35
CA ALA A 21 3.31 -3.35 0.50
C ALA A 21 3.72 -3.62 1.96
N SER A 22 4.94 -3.24 2.35
CA SER A 22 5.57 -3.62 3.60
C SER A 22 4.95 -2.90 4.80
N LYS A 23 4.43 -3.69 5.75
CA LYS A 23 3.83 -3.22 7.00
C LYS A 23 4.50 -3.85 8.20
N LYS A 24 4.56 -3.11 9.31
CA LYS A 24 4.93 -3.64 10.62
C LYS A 24 3.99 -3.10 11.69
N ARG A 25 3.25 -3.99 12.37
CA ARG A 25 2.24 -3.61 13.38
C ARG A 25 1.29 -2.51 12.86
N SER A 26 0.79 -2.68 11.63
CA SER A 26 -0.08 -1.74 10.89
C SER A 26 0.56 -0.41 10.45
N MET A 27 1.85 -0.17 10.71
CA MET A 27 2.56 0.99 10.16
C MET A 27 3.11 0.67 8.77
N GLU A 28 2.82 1.55 7.80
CA GLU A 28 3.44 1.50 6.46
C GLU A 28 4.93 1.85 6.59
N LEU A 29 5.79 0.89 6.24
CA LEU A 29 7.23 1.07 6.44
C LEU A 29 7.81 2.16 5.53
N ARG A 30 7.20 2.43 4.38
CA ARG A 30 7.59 3.55 3.50
C ARG A 30 7.51 4.91 4.19
N LEU A 31 6.44 5.14 4.98
CA LEU A 31 6.25 6.37 5.72
C LEU A 31 7.16 6.42 6.94
N LEU A 32 7.17 5.35 7.75
CA LEU A 32 8.00 5.31 8.95
C LEU A 32 9.49 5.46 8.62
N HIS A 33 10.00 4.75 7.62
CA HIS A 33 11.40 4.86 7.21
C HIS A 33 11.68 6.13 6.42
N GLY A 34 10.73 6.59 5.61
CA GLY A 34 10.82 7.88 4.93
C GLY A 34 11.11 9.00 5.91
N VAL A 35 10.35 9.07 7.02
CA VAL A 35 10.53 10.09 8.04
C VAL A 35 11.76 9.83 8.94
N ALA A 36 12.06 8.57 9.30
CA ALA A 36 13.17 8.27 10.21
C ALA A 36 14.55 8.31 9.54
N TYR A 37 14.65 7.98 8.26
CA TYR A 37 15.93 7.82 7.55
C TYR A 37 16.04 8.67 6.28
N GLY A 38 14.98 9.36 5.86
CA GLY A 38 14.96 10.16 4.63
C GLY A 38 14.81 9.32 3.36
N HIS A 39 14.55 8.02 3.48
CA HIS A 39 14.46 7.09 2.35
C HIS A 39 13.46 5.96 2.66
N PRO A 40 12.89 5.28 1.65
CA PRO A 40 11.93 4.22 1.90
C PRO A 40 12.58 3.03 2.61
N TRP A 41 11.76 2.06 3.08
CA TRP A 41 12.26 0.84 3.74
C TRP A 41 13.29 0.08 2.89
N PHE A 42 13.05 0.03 1.58
CA PHE A 42 13.93 -0.61 0.61
C PHE A 42 15.18 0.21 0.27
N GLY A 43 15.26 1.48 0.69
CA GLY A 43 16.40 2.37 0.43
C GLY A 43 17.72 1.85 0.97
N ARG A 44 17.69 1.03 2.03
CA ARG A 44 18.88 0.35 2.57
C ARG A 44 19.54 -0.64 1.60
N TRP A 45 18.85 -1.03 0.55
CA TRP A 45 19.36 -1.91 -0.51
C TRP A 45 19.54 -1.16 -1.84
N GLY A 46 19.45 0.17 -1.85
CA GLY A 46 19.66 1.01 -3.03
C GLY A 46 18.39 1.33 -3.84
N TYR A 47 17.21 1.01 -3.31
CA TYR A 47 15.94 1.36 -3.99
C TYR A 47 15.54 2.81 -3.71
N GLY A 48 15.41 3.60 -4.77
CA GLY A 48 14.95 4.98 -4.74
C GLY A 48 13.54 5.15 -5.31
N PHE A 49 13.05 6.37 -5.36
CA PHE A 49 11.77 6.73 -6.00
C PHE A 49 11.75 6.26 -7.47
N CYS A 50 10.71 5.52 -7.87
CA CYS A 50 10.47 5.18 -9.28
C CYS A 50 9.37 6.07 -9.86
N HIS A 51 8.14 5.84 -9.42
CA HIS A 51 6.98 6.66 -9.72
C HIS A 51 6.01 6.64 -8.55
N GLY A 52 5.21 7.70 -8.43
CA GLY A 52 4.16 7.80 -7.44
C GLY A 52 2.79 7.65 -8.09
N SER A 53 1.87 7.05 -7.35
CA SER A 53 0.47 6.99 -7.73
C SER A 53 -0.15 8.39 -7.64
N PHE A 54 -1.29 8.59 -8.30
CA PHE A 54 -2.09 9.82 -8.20
C PHE A 54 -1.30 11.11 -8.54
N GLY A 55 -0.33 11.02 -9.45
CA GLY A 55 0.42 12.18 -9.95
C GLY A 55 1.55 12.66 -9.03
N VAL A 56 1.95 11.85 -8.04
CA VAL A 56 3.09 12.17 -7.19
C VAL A 56 4.38 12.13 -8.01
N THR A 57 5.06 13.27 -8.09
CA THR A 57 6.35 13.44 -8.76
C THR A 57 7.52 13.21 -7.80
N VAL A 58 8.73 13.05 -8.33
CA VAL A 58 9.95 12.93 -7.51
C VAL A 58 10.19 14.18 -6.64
N PHE A 59 9.88 15.37 -7.16
CA PHE A 59 10.03 16.63 -6.44
C PHE A 59 9.07 16.67 -5.24
N ASN A 60 7.80 16.37 -5.50
CA ASN A 60 6.74 16.24 -4.53
C ASN A 60 7.13 15.26 -3.41
N TYR A 61 7.55 14.05 -3.77
CA TYR A 61 7.99 13.03 -2.82
C TYR A 61 9.17 13.50 -1.94
N LYS A 62 10.22 14.09 -2.54
CA LYS A 62 11.37 14.61 -1.78
C LYS A 62 10.95 15.72 -0.81
N ARG A 63 10.11 16.64 -1.29
CA ARG A 63 9.58 17.74 -0.49
C ARG A 63 8.75 17.24 0.69
N ALA A 64 7.93 16.21 0.50
CA ALA A 64 7.16 15.58 1.55
C ALA A 64 8.07 14.95 2.64
N ILE A 65 9.11 14.24 2.22
CA ILE A 65 10.12 13.69 3.14
C ILE A 65 10.78 14.81 3.95
N GLU A 66 11.19 15.90 3.31
CA GLU A 66 11.79 17.06 3.99
C GLU A 66 10.85 17.69 5.03
N ILE A 67 9.57 17.89 4.67
CA ILE A 67 8.56 18.48 5.57
C ILE A 67 8.43 17.63 6.83
N LEU A 68 8.21 16.32 6.70
CA LEU A 68 8.00 15.45 7.85
C LEU A 68 9.28 15.23 8.67
N CYS A 69 10.43 15.09 8.00
CA CYS A 69 11.72 14.95 8.67
C CYS A 69 12.09 16.18 9.51
N SER A 70 11.71 17.38 9.06
CA SER A 70 12.05 18.66 9.70
C SER A 70 11.05 19.12 10.77
N LEU A 71 9.99 18.35 11.05
CA LEU A 71 9.04 18.68 12.11
C LEU A 71 9.75 18.74 13.47
N GLU A 72 9.83 19.94 14.04
CA GLU A 72 10.45 20.16 15.35
C GLU A 72 9.61 19.55 16.46
N LEU A 73 10.26 18.82 17.38
CA LEU A 73 9.58 18.16 18.50
C LEU A 73 8.88 19.16 19.43
N ASP A 74 9.45 20.34 19.62
CA ASP A 74 8.83 21.38 20.46
C ASP A 74 7.60 22.00 19.79
N ARG A 75 7.60 22.10 18.45
CA ARG A 75 6.42 22.47 17.68
C ARG A 75 5.34 21.40 17.78
N ILE A 76 5.68 20.12 17.65
CA ILE A 76 4.74 19.01 17.87
C ILE A 76 4.10 19.12 19.26
N ILE A 77 4.88 19.32 20.32
CA ILE A 77 4.34 19.45 21.67
C ILE A 77 3.36 20.65 21.78
N LYS A 78 3.66 21.76 21.10
CA LYS A 78 2.82 22.96 21.10
C LYS A 78 1.52 22.72 20.33
N ASP A 79 1.62 22.17 19.11
CA ASP A 79 0.48 21.97 18.22
C ASP A 79 -0.52 20.96 18.80
N PHE A 80 -0.03 19.97 19.57
CA PHE A 80 -0.88 19.00 20.26
C PHE A 80 -1.37 19.46 21.64
N SER A 81 -1.04 20.67 22.11
CA SER A 81 -1.28 21.07 23.51
C SER A 81 -2.75 21.03 23.97
N GLU A 82 -3.70 21.18 23.04
CA GLU A 82 -5.15 21.14 23.30
C GLU A 82 -5.79 19.78 22.97
N THR A 83 -5.01 18.79 22.57
CA THR A 83 -5.50 17.45 22.21
C THR A 83 -5.51 16.50 23.41
N GLU A 84 -6.34 15.46 23.37
CA GLU A 84 -6.36 14.40 24.40
C GLU A 84 -5.01 13.67 24.52
N GLN A 85 -4.22 13.65 23.45
CA GLN A 85 -2.93 12.98 23.35
C GLN A 85 -1.75 13.84 23.84
N ALA A 86 -1.98 15.12 24.16
CA ALA A 86 -0.93 16.09 24.52
C ALA A 86 0.04 15.57 25.60
N LYS A 87 -0.52 14.97 26.65
CA LYS A 87 0.25 14.46 27.80
C LYS A 87 1.17 13.30 27.38
N GLU A 88 0.64 12.37 26.61
CA GLU A 88 1.35 11.16 26.20
C GLU A 88 2.48 11.50 25.22
N ILE A 89 2.19 12.32 24.18
CA ILE A 89 3.20 12.78 23.20
C ILE A 89 4.35 13.48 23.93
N LYS A 90 4.03 14.38 24.85
CA LYS A 90 5.02 15.12 25.63
C LYS A 90 5.86 14.20 26.51
N GLN A 91 5.26 13.17 27.12
CA GLN A 91 5.98 12.20 27.93
C GLN A 91 6.92 11.33 27.08
N ILE A 92 6.45 10.82 25.94
CA ILE A 92 7.26 10.04 24.98
C ILE A 92 8.47 10.87 24.53
N ILE A 93 8.25 12.10 24.02
CA ILE A 93 9.33 12.95 23.52
C ILE A 93 10.37 13.23 24.62
N ARG A 94 9.91 13.54 25.85
CA ARG A 94 10.81 13.80 26.99
C ARG A 94 11.62 12.57 27.38
N LEU A 95 11.00 11.39 27.41
CA LEU A 95 11.67 10.14 27.72
C LEU A 95 12.83 9.90 26.77
N TYR A 96 12.59 9.91 25.46
CA TYR A 96 13.63 9.60 24.48
C TYR A 96 14.69 10.71 24.37
N ARG A 97 14.33 11.98 24.61
CA ARG A 97 15.31 13.07 24.78
C ARG A 97 16.25 12.82 25.96
N ASN A 98 15.74 12.29 27.08
CA ASN A 98 16.55 11.99 28.26
C ASN A 98 17.41 10.72 28.09
N LEU A 99 16.96 9.77 27.27
CA LEU A 99 17.71 8.54 26.97
C LEU A 99 18.80 8.73 25.92
N SER A 100 18.70 9.77 25.10
CA SER A 100 19.68 10.05 24.03
C SER A 100 20.86 10.86 24.56
N GLU A 101 22.07 10.43 24.21
CA GLU A 101 23.30 11.22 24.42
C GLU A 101 23.37 12.43 23.47
N THR A 102 22.66 12.35 22.34
CA THR A 102 22.58 13.42 21.33
C THR A 102 21.30 14.23 21.47
N LYS A 103 21.34 15.51 21.09
CA LYS A 103 20.16 16.37 21.15
C LYS A 103 19.17 15.97 20.06
N LEU A 104 18.00 15.46 20.45
CA LEU A 104 16.88 15.18 19.54
C LEU A 104 16.05 16.46 19.33
N ILE A 105 16.07 17.00 18.12
CA ILE A 105 15.41 18.27 17.76
C ILE A 105 14.16 18.02 16.92
N THR A 106 14.25 17.10 15.96
CA THR A 106 13.22 16.84 14.96
C THR A 106 12.56 15.46 15.13
N LEU A 107 11.45 15.26 14.43
CA LEU A 107 10.77 13.96 14.35
C LEU A 107 11.67 12.89 13.70
N ASN A 108 12.51 13.27 12.72
CA ASN A 108 13.53 12.38 12.16
C ASN A 108 14.48 11.87 13.24
N ASP A 109 15.07 12.78 14.03
CA ASP A 109 16.02 12.43 15.10
C ASP A 109 15.39 11.44 16.08
N LEU A 110 14.16 11.73 16.51
CA LEU A 110 13.42 10.92 17.48
C LEU A 110 13.13 9.52 16.93
N LEU A 111 12.53 9.40 15.75
CA LEU A 111 12.18 8.11 15.17
C LEU A 111 13.43 7.29 14.85
N LYS A 112 14.49 7.93 14.32
CA LYS A 112 15.77 7.27 14.07
C LYS A 112 16.38 6.72 15.35
N PHE A 113 16.33 7.48 16.45
CA PHE A 113 16.79 7.02 17.76
C PHE A 113 15.95 5.84 18.25
N MET A 114 14.62 5.97 18.27
CA MET A 114 13.71 4.92 18.73
C MET A 114 13.88 3.60 17.95
N LEU A 115 14.06 3.67 16.63
CA LEU A 115 14.23 2.46 15.79
C LEU A 115 15.62 1.81 15.92
N THR A 116 16.63 2.55 16.40
CA THR A 116 18.00 2.04 16.59
C THR A 116 18.26 1.53 18.00
N VAL A 117 17.55 2.04 19.01
CA VAL A 117 17.56 1.50 20.37
C VAL A 117 16.93 0.11 20.33
N LYS A 118 17.77 -0.92 20.08
CA LYS A 118 17.40 -2.33 20.28
C LYS A 118 16.77 -2.44 21.67
N SER A 119 15.78 -3.33 21.81
CA SER A 119 15.00 -3.67 23.02
C SER A 119 15.84 -4.19 24.21
N ARG A 120 17.00 -3.60 24.47
CA ARG A 120 17.81 -3.78 25.66
C ARG A 120 17.15 -2.94 26.74
N ALA A 121 16.24 -3.61 27.43
CA ALA A 121 15.84 -3.36 28.80
C ALA A 121 15.96 -1.89 29.24
N VAL A 122 14.88 -1.13 29.06
CA VAL A 122 14.57 -0.01 29.97
C VAL A 122 14.40 -0.64 31.35
N ARG A 123 15.52 -0.90 32.03
CA ARG A 123 15.52 -1.39 33.40
C ARG A 123 15.02 -0.24 34.28
N LYS A 124 13.94 -0.57 35.00
CA LYS A 124 13.23 0.11 36.09
C LYS A 124 13.81 1.44 36.62
N PRO A 125 12.92 2.38 37.01
CA PRO A 125 13.34 3.66 37.56
C PRO A 125 14.15 3.48 38.85
N ILE A 126 15.25 4.21 38.94
CA ILE A 126 16.09 4.33 40.13
C ILE A 126 15.30 5.09 41.19
N MET A 127 14.96 4.39 42.28
CA MET A 127 14.79 5.01 43.59
C MET A 127 15.78 4.38 44.58
N ALA A 128 16.31 5.22 45.45
CA ALA A 128 17.64 5.15 46.02
C ALA A 128 17.75 4.42 47.39
N ALA A 129 19.00 3.97 47.63
CA ALA A 129 19.76 4.00 48.90
C ALA A 129 19.43 3.03 50.06
N SER A 130 20.34 2.06 50.25
CA SER A 130 21.32 1.98 51.38
C SER A 130 21.29 0.74 52.30
N MET A 131 22.52 0.20 52.47
CA MET A 131 23.10 -0.60 53.58
C MET A 131 22.98 -2.14 53.58
N ASN A 132 23.93 -2.77 52.87
CA ASN A 132 25.04 -3.62 53.35
C ASN A 132 24.84 -4.96 54.13
N PRO A 133 25.84 -5.88 54.04
CA PRO A 133 25.62 -7.30 53.73
C PRO A 133 26.09 -8.28 54.82
N SER A 134 25.83 -9.59 54.66
CA SER A 134 26.81 -10.69 54.86
C SER A 134 26.23 -12.11 54.76
N SER A 135 27.06 -13.02 54.22
CA SER A 135 27.16 -14.49 54.40
C SER A 135 26.33 -15.46 53.53
N SER A 136 26.98 -15.82 52.41
CA SER A 136 27.33 -17.13 51.82
C SER A 136 26.56 -18.45 52.08
N SER A 137 26.47 -19.20 50.96
CA SER A 137 26.53 -20.68 50.77
C SER A 137 25.19 -21.37 50.45
N SER A 138 24.88 -21.67 49.18
CA SER A 138 25.00 -22.97 48.43
C SER A 138 24.18 -24.12 49.09
N TYR A 139 23.33 -24.96 48.46
CA TYR A 139 23.39 -25.76 47.21
C TYR A 139 21.99 -26.40 46.89
N SER A 140 21.75 -26.69 45.59
CA SER A 140 20.97 -27.79 44.94
C SER A 140 19.48 -28.16 45.24
N LEU A 141 18.68 -28.08 44.17
CA LEU A 141 17.80 -29.09 43.53
C LEU A 141 16.54 -29.72 44.22
N ILE A 142 15.40 -29.51 43.51
CA ILE A 142 14.29 -30.44 43.14
C ILE A 142 13.09 -30.67 44.10
N SER A 143 11.90 -30.42 43.51
CA SER A 143 10.56 -31.03 43.68
C SER A 143 9.55 -30.59 44.77
N LYS A 144 8.33 -30.33 44.25
CA LYS A 144 6.96 -30.26 44.83
C LYS A 144 6.64 -31.44 45.79
N PRO A 145 5.56 -31.45 46.62
CA PRO A 145 4.22 -30.86 46.40
C PRO A 145 3.45 -30.27 47.62
N SER A 146 2.27 -29.68 47.31
CA SER A 146 1.13 -29.28 48.17
C SER A 146 0.61 -30.44 49.08
N PRO A 147 -0.31 -30.30 50.08
CA PRO A 147 -1.38 -29.29 50.19
C PRO A 147 -1.84 -28.83 51.60
N ARG A 148 -2.91 -28.02 51.60
CA ARG A 148 -4.06 -27.91 52.55
C ARG A 148 -4.29 -26.59 53.30
N THR A 149 -5.39 -25.94 52.88
CA THR A 149 -6.53 -25.41 53.69
C THR A 149 -6.30 -24.42 54.83
N THR A 150 -6.94 -23.25 54.73
CA THR A 150 -8.01 -22.83 55.68
C THR A 150 -8.88 -21.72 55.08
N LEU A 151 -10.13 -21.70 55.54
CA LEU A 151 -11.35 -21.10 55.00
C LEU A 151 -11.78 -19.91 55.89
N LEU A 152 -12.79 -19.15 55.42
CA LEU A 152 -13.62 -18.13 56.10
C LEU A 152 -13.15 -16.68 55.88
N GLN A 153 -13.98 -15.69 55.52
CA GLN A 153 -15.44 -15.56 55.67
C GLN A 153 -16.01 -14.41 54.80
N GLN A 154 -17.18 -14.66 54.19
CA GLN A 154 -18.37 -13.80 53.97
C GLN A 154 -18.15 -12.28 53.66
N SER A 155 -18.77 -11.70 52.63
CA SER A 155 -20.22 -11.58 52.55
C SER A 155 -20.70 -11.09 51.16
N THR A 156 -21.76 -11.73 50.69
CA THR A 156 -22.71 -11.31 49.65
C THR A 156 -23.51 -10.08 50.15
N LYS A 157 -23.96 -9.10 49.35
CA LYS A 157 -25.02 -9.17 48.31
C LYS A 157 -25.40 -7.70 47.89
N PRO A 158 -26.42 -7.44 47.04
CA PRO A 158 -26.34 -7.15 45.59
C PRO A 158 -26.80 -5.72 45.19
N PHE A 159 -26.49 -5.23 43.98
CA PHE A 159 -27.47 -4.41 43.24
C PHE A 159 -27.18 -4.40 41.73
N MET A 160 -28.26 -4.56 40.97
CA MET A 160 -28.32 -4.75 39.53
C MET A 160 -28.30 -3.41 38.77
N LYS A 161 -27.74 -3.37 37.55
CA LYS A 161 -28.39 -2.71 36.40
C LYS A 161 -27.77 -3.10 35.04
N ASP A 162 -28.51 -3.93 34.32
CA ASP A 162 -28.83 -3.90 32.89
C ASP A 162 -27.72 -3.64 31.85
N SER A 163 -27.14 -4.73 31.31
CA SER A 163 -26.61 -4.75 29.94
C SER A 163 -27.52 -5.64 29.06
N LYS A 164 -28.13 -5.05 28.04
CA LYS A 164 -29.04 -5.74 27.11
C LYS A 164 -28.29 -6.83 26.32
N PRO A 165 -28.85 -8.05 26.18
CA PRO A 165 -28.25 -9.08 25.33
C PRO A 165 -28.45 -8.75 23.84
N ALA A 166 -27.45 -9.08 23.02
CA ALA A 166 -27.54 -9.02 21.56
C ALA A 166 -28.77 -9.82 21.07
N LYS A 167 -29.75 -9.14 20.48
CA LYS A 167 -31.00 -9.77 20.01
C LYS A 167 -30.76 -10.51 18.70
N TYR A 168 -30.63 -11.83 18.74
CA TYR A 168 -30.71 -12.68 17.55
C TYR A 168 -32.18 -12.75 17.08
N LYS A 169 -32.41 -12.57 15.79
CA LYS A 169 -33.75 -12.73 15.17
C LYS A 169 -33.78 -14.02 14.36
N LYS A 170 -34.92 -14.72 14.35
CA LYS A 170 -35.14 -15.85 13.43
C LYS A 170 -35.20 -15.33 12.01
N PHE A 171 -34.59 -16.03 11.07
CA PHE A 171 -34.56 -15.60 9.66
C PHE A 171 -35.96 -15.48 9.06
N SER A 172 -36.88 -16.37 9.43
CA SER A 172 -38.29 -16.30 9.03
C SER A 172 -38.97 -14.99 9.46
N THR A 173 -38.58 -14.42 10.61
CA THR A 173 -39.05 -13.11 11.06
C THR A 173 -38.40 -11.96 10.28
N VAL A 174 -37.14 -12.12 9.85
CA VAL A 174 -36.44 -11.14 9.01
C VAL A 174 -37.09 -11.08 7.63
N ILE A 175 -37.35 -12.24 7.01
CA ILE A 175 -38.01 -12.34 5.71
C ILE A 175 -39.41 -11.72 5.72
N ALA A 176 -40.17 -11.90 6.81
CA ALA A 176 -41.51 -11.30 6.95
C ALA A 176 -41.50 -9.76 6.92
N SER A 177 -40.35 -9.12 7.17
CA SER A 177 -40.16 -7.67 7.12
C SER A 177 -39.42 -7.17 5.86
N MET A 178 -39.07 -8.07 4.94
CA MET A 178 -38.33 -7.75 3.73
C MET A 178 -39.29 -7.61 2.54
N ASP A 179 -39.15 -6.52 1.78
CA ASP A 179 -39.78 -6.40 0.46
C ASP A 179 -38.88 -7.11 -0.57
N SER A 180 -39.22 -8.37 -0.86
CA SER A 180 -38.42 -9.25 -1.71
C SER A 180 -39.18 -9.72 -2.94
N ARG A 181 -38.49 -9.71 -4.08
CA ARG A 181 -38.98 -10.27 -5.35
C ARG A 181 -39.17 -11.79 -5.29
N TRP A 182 -38.52 -12.48 -4.34
CA TRP A 182 -38.58 -13.94 -4.21
C TRP A 182 -39.53 -14.37 -3.07
N PRO A 183 -40.29 -15.48 -3.25
CA PRO A 183 -41.17 -15.99 -2.20
C PRO A 183 -40.41 -16.36 -0.91
N PRO A 184 -41.00 -16.19 0.29
CA PRO A 184 -40.35 -16.51 1.56
C PRO A 184 -39.75 -17.92 1.65
N ARG A 185 -40.46 -18.93 1.13
CA ARG A 185 -39.98 -20.32 1.06
C ARG A 185 -38.67 -20.47 0.27
N ARG A 186 -38.49 -19.66 -0.77
CA ARG A 186 -37.30 -19.67 -1.62
C ARG A 186 -36.12 -18.97 -0.95
N LEU A 187 -36.39 -17.95 -0.13
CA LEU A 187 -35.39 -17.29 0.71
C LEU A 187 -34.92 -18.22 1.85
N GLU A 188 -35.85 -18.90 2.52
CA GLU A 188 -35.54 -19.88 3.57
C GLU A 188 -34.70 -21.04 3.01
N PHE A 189 -35.11 -21.62 1.88
CA PHE A 189 -34.33 -22.66 1.19
C PHE A 189 -32.90 -22.19 0.86
N ALA A 190 -32.75 -20.97 0.36
CA ALA A 190 -31.43 -20.41 0.06
C ALA A 190 -30.57 -20.21 1.32
N ALA A 191 -31.17 -19.81 2.44
CA ALA A 191 -30.45 -19.73 3.71
C ALA A 191 -30.05 -21.12 4.23
N ASP A 192 -30.89 -22.15 4.07
CA ASP A 192 -30.55 -23.52 4.45
C ASP A 192 -29.39 -24.07 3.61
N VAL A 193 -29.35 -23.77 2.30
CA VAL A 193 -28.23 -24.13 1.41
C VAL A 193 -26.93 -23.44 1.85
N ILE A 194 -26.99 -22.16 2.20
CA ILE A 194 -25.84 -21.40 2.71
C ILE A 194 -25.34 -21.99 4.04
N VAL A 195 -26.25 -22.36 4.94
CA VAL A 195 -25.94 -23.05 6.19
C VAL A 195 -25.23 -24.38 5.91
N GLY A 196 -25.73 -25.17 4.95
CA GLY A 196 -25.09 -26.42 4.53
C GLY A 196 -23.65 -26.22 4.07
N ALA A 197 -23.41 -25.23 3.20
CA ALA A 197 -22.07 -24.89 2.72
C ALA A 197 -21.12 -24.48 3.86
N LEU A 198 -21.60 -23.67 4.81
CA LEU A 198 -20.81 -23.24 5.98
C LEU A 198 -20.47 -24.41 6.91
N LYS A 199 -21.40 -25.35 7.11
CA LYS A 199 -21.16 -26.58 7.89
C LYS A 199 -20.12 -27.48 7.23
N GLU A 200 -20.26 -27.69 5.92
CA GLU A 200 -19.36 -28.55 5.18
C GLU A 200 -17.90 -28.04 5.23
N LYS A 201 -17.69 -26.72 5.16
CA LYS A 201 -16.35 -26.14 5.34
C LYS A 201 -15.84 -26.30 6.77
N LYS A 202 -16.69 -26.11 7.77
CA LYS A 202 -16.35 -26.29 9.20
C LYS A 202 -15.97 -27.74 9.52
N GLU A 203 -16.58 -28.72 8.86
CA GLU A 203 -16.25 -30.14 9.02
C GLU A 203 -14.97 -30.54 8.27
N ARG A 204 -14.71 -29.94 7.09
CA ARG A 204 -13.49 -30.21 6.31
C ARG A 204 -12.22 -29.61 6.90
N TYR A 205 -12.32 -28.49 7.61
CA TYR A 205 -11.20 -27.84 8.26
C TYR A 205 -11.54 -27.64 9.74
N TYR A 206 -10.87 -28.37 10.64
CA TYR A 206 -11.00 -28.25 12.10
C TYR A 206 -10.50 -26.89 12.63
N GLY A 207 -11.10 -25.79 12.18
CA GLY A 207 -10.73 -24.43 12.54
C GLY A 207 -11.91 -23.46 12.44
N ASN A 208 -11.90 -22.42 13.29
CA ASN A 208 -12.92 -21.37 13.35
C ASN A 208 -12.86 -20.37 12.17
N GLY A 209 -12.34 -20.78 11.00
CA GLY A 209 -12.18 -19.92 9.83
C GLY A 209 -13.49 -19.75 9.07
N GLY A 210 -13.87 -18.50 8.76
CA GLY A 210 -15.09 -18.23 8.01
C GLY A 210 -14.97 -18.46 6.50
N MET A 211 -16.09 -18.34 5.80
CA MET A 211 -16.13 -18.33 4.33
C MET A 211 -16.19 -16.90 3.82
N THR A 212 -15.41 -16.57 2.80
CA THR A 212 -15.59 -15.28 2.10
C THR A 212 -16.95 -15.25 1.41
N ARG A 213 -17.47 -14.06 1.08
CA ARG A 213 -18.71 -13.93 0.30
C ARG A 213 -18.64 -14.74 -1.01
N GLN A 214 -17.49 -14.77 -1.66
CA GLN A 214 -17.28 -15.48 -2.91
C GLN A 214 -17.30 -17.00 -2.68
N ASP A 215 -16.61 -17.49 -1.65
CA ASP A 215 -16.60 -18.92 -1.31
C ASP A 215 -18.00 -19.44 -0.99
N VAL A 216 -18.79 -18.69 -0.21
CA VAL A 216 -20.17 -19.10 0.13
C VAL A 216 -21.03 -19.14 -1.12
N ARG A 217 -20.87 -18.15 -2.00
CA ARG A 217 -21.62 -18.08 -3.26
C ARG A 217 -21.27 -19.26 -4.17
N ASP A 218 -20.00 -19.58 -4.32
CA ASP A 218 -19.54 -20.66 -5.20
C ASP A 218 -19.92 -22.04 -4.66
N ALA A 219 -19.90 -22.24 -3.34
CA ALA A 219 -20.41 -23.46 -2.71
C ALA A 219 -21.94 -23.59 -2.86
N ALA A 220 -22.69 -22.50 -2.66
CA ALA A 220 -24.15 -22.50 -2.79
C ALA A 220 -24.63 -22.62 -4.25
N ARG A 221 -23.84 -22.19 -5.23
CA ARG A 221 -24.12 -22.31 -6.67
C ARG A 221 -24.30 -23.74 -7.15
N LEU A 222 -23.75 -24.72 -6.44
CA LEU A 222 -23.98 -26.14 -6.72
C LEU A 222 -25.45 -26.55 -6.56
N HIS A 223 -26.22 -25.78 -5.79
CA HIS A 223 -27.62 -26.07 -5.46
C HIS A 223 -28.59 -24.97 -5.93
N ILE A 224 -28.11 -23.74 -6.14
CA ILE A 224 -28.92 -22.57 -6.53
C ILE A 224 -28.26 -21.84 -7.70
N GLY A 225 -28.89 -21.90 -8.88
CA GLY A 225 -28.41 -21.18 -10.07
C GLY A 225 -28.70 -19.67 -10.09
N ASP A 226 -29.63 -19.19 -9.25
CA ASP A 226 -30.01 -17.78 -9.17
C ASP A 226 -29.04 -17.00 -8.26
N THR A 227 -28.06 -16.34 -8.89
CA THR A 227 -27.00 -15.57 -8.20
C THR A 227 -27.53 -14.34 -7.48
N GLY A 228 -28.62 -13.73 -8.00
CA GLY A 228 -29.27 -12.58 -7.38
C GLY A 228 -29.94 -12.94 -6.06
N LEU A 229 -30.58 -14.11 -6.01
CA LEU A 229 -31.17 -14.66 -4.79
C LEU A 229 -30.12 -14.92 -3.70
N LEU A 230 -29.00 -15.56 -4.04
CA LEU A 230 -27.92 -15.84 -3.10
C LEU A 230 -27.35 -14.54 -2.51
N ASP A 231 -27.13 -13.54 -3.36
CA ASP A 231 -26.58 -12.26 -2.96
C ASP A 231 -27.49 -11.47 -2.04
N TYR A 232 -28.79 -11.54 -2.30
CA TYR A 232 -29.82 -10.92 -1.50
C TYR A 232 -29.91 -11.58 -0.13
N VAL A 233 -29.91 -12.92 -0.07
CA VAL A 233 -29.92 -13.67 1.19
C VAL A 233 -28.64 -13.42 2.00
N LEU A 234 -27.45 -13.50 1.41
CA LEU A 234 -26.18 -13.21 2.09
C LEU A 234 -26.11 -11.79 2.68
N LYS A 235 -26.73 -10.80 2.03
CA LYS A 235 -26.84 -9.44 2.59
C LYS A 235 -27.69 -9.39 3.86
N SER A 236 -28.71 -10.25 3.96
CA SER A 236 -29.64 -10.33 5.10
C SER A 236 -29.20 -11.26 6.24
N LEU A 237 -28.21 -12.14 6.00
CA LEU A 237 -27.67 -13.06 7.00
C LEU A 237 -26.61 -12.40 7.89
N ASN A 238 -27.05 -11.58 8.85
CA ASN A 238 -26.19 -11.01 9.89
C ASN A 238 -26.81 -11.13 11.28
N ASN A 239 -26.21 -11.92 12.18
CA ASN A 239 -26.72 -12.22 13.53
C ASN A 239 -28.13 -12.83 13.51
N VAL A 240 -28.36 -13.72 12.54
CA VAL A 240 -29.65 -14.35 12.30
C VAL A 240 -29.58 -15.84 12.64
N VAL A 241 -30.68 -16.38 13.18
CA VAL A 241 -30.86 -17.81 13.42
C VAL A 241 -31.56 -18.46 12.22
N VAL A 242 -30.91 -19.45 11.62
CA VAL A 242 -31.44 -20.33 10.55
C VAL A 242 -31.40 -21.76 11.08
N GLY A 243 -32.56 -22.39 11.31
CA GLY A 243 -32.64 -23.66 12.03
C GLY A 243 -32.11 -23.57 13.46
N ASN A 244 -31.15 -24.44 13.83
CA ASN A 244 -30.46 -24.45 15.13
C ASN A 244 -29.10 -23.74 15.10
N GLN A 245 -28.83 -22.96 14.06
CA GLN A 245 -27.52 -22.37 13.81
C GLN A 245 -27.59 -20.85 13.72
N ILE A 246 -26.59 -20.20 14.31
CA ILE A 246 -26.42 -18.75 14.29
C ILE A 246 -25.40 -18.43 13.20
N ILE A 247 -25.83 -17.67 12.20
CA ILE A 247 -24.96 -17.15 11.15
C ILE A 247 -24.51 -15.75 11.55
N ARG A 248 -23.19 -15.56 11.60
CA ARG A 248 -22.57 -14.25 11.83
C ARG A 248 -21.77 -13.83 10.62
N ARG A 249 -21.81 -12.53 10.35
CA ARG A 249 -21.06 -11.89 9.29
C ARG A 249 -20.17 -10.84 9.93
N ALA A 250 -18.87 -11.06 9.88
CA ALA A 250 -17.88 -10.17 10.48
C ALA A 250 -16.72 -9.94 9.51
N VAL A 251 -16.14 -8.75 9.54
CA VAL A 251 -14.89 -8.47 8.82
C VAL A 251 -13.75 -9.05 9.64
N ASN A 252 -12.98 -9.95 9.05
CA ASN A 252 -11.79 -10.48 9.69
C ASN A 252 -10.77 -9.32 9.86
N PRO A 253 -10.35 -8.98 11.08
CA PRO A 253 -9.46 -7.84 11.33
C PRO A 253 -8.07 -7.98 10.67
N ALA A 254 -7.61 -9.22 10.45
CA ALA A 254 -6.30 -9.51 9.89
C ALA A 254 -6.30 -9.44 8.36
N THR A 255 -7.34 -9.96 7.71
CA THR A 255 -7.42 -10.00 6.24
C THR A 255 -8.23 -8.85 5.64
N ARG A 256 -9.00 -8.12 6.46
CA ARG A 256 -10.00 -7.12 6.04
C ARG A 256 -11.09 -7.69 5.13
N ILE A 257 -11.19 -9.01 5.02
CA ILE A 257 -12.21 -9.69 4.19
C ILE A 257 -13.44 -9.98 5.05
N LEU A 258 -14.63 -9.79 4.47
CA LEU A 258 -15.90 -10.13 5.09
C LEU A 258 -16.11 -11.64 5.07
N GLU A 259 -16.22 -12.24 6.25
CA GLU A 259 -16.36 -13.68 6.43
C GLU A 259 -17.72 -14.04 7.07
N TYR A 260 -18.27 -15.17 6.65
CA TYR A 260 -19.48 -15.79 7.19
C TYR A 260 -19.08 -16.99 8.06
N THR A 261 -19.59 -17.05 9.30
CA THR A 261 -19.30 -18.12 10.27
C THR A 261 -20.59 -18.68 10.87
N ILE A 262 -20.52 -19.92 11.37
CA ILE A 262 -21.67 -20.65 11.90
C ILE A 262 -21.42 -21.22 13.30
N HIS A 263 -22.38 -20.99 14.20
CA HIS A 263 -22.35 -21.41 15.61
C HIS A 263 -23.62 -22.19 15.97
N GLU A 264 -23.54 -23.21 16.84
CA GLU A 264 -24.72 -23.95 17.29
C GLU A 264 -25.38 -23.29 18.52
N VAL A 265 -26.72 -23.31 18.55
CA VAL A 265 -27.52 -22.83 19.69
C VAL A 265 -27.48 -23.88 20.82
N GLY A 266 -26.43 -23.88 21.63
CA GLY A 266 -26.34 -24.79 22.78
C GLY A 266 -24.94 -25.16 23.23
N ASP A 267 -23.91 -24.90 22.42
CA ASP A 267 -22.54 -24.98 22.91
C ASP A 267 -22.35 -23.88 23.95
N LYS A 268 -21.98 -24.29 25.16
CA LYS A 268 -21.43 -23.39 26.16
C LYS A 268 -20.34 -22.62 25.44
N VAL A 269 -20.55 -21.32 25.29
CA VAL A 269 -19.50 -20.39 24.92
C VAL A 269 -18.45 -20.57 26.01
N SER A 270 -17.46 -21.42 25.75
CA SER A 270 -16.11 -21.11 26.16
C SER A 270 -15.95 -19.70 25.64
N GLU A 271 -15.99 -18.75 26.56
CA GLU A 271 -15.51 -17.41 26.33
C GLU A 271 -14.02 -17.56 26.01
N GLU A 272 -13.71 -18.07 24.80
CA GLU A 272 -12.59 -17.59 24.04
C GLU A 272 -12.93 -16.13 23.80
N GLN A 273 -12.53 -15.35 24.80
CA GLN A 273 -12.26 -13.95 24.70
C GLN A 273 -11.72 -13.71 23.30
N ASP A 274 -12.57 -13.07 22.49
CA ASP A 274 -12.15 -11.94 21.71
C ASP A 274 -10.82 -11.43 22.27
N MET A 275 -9.73 -11.69 21.57
CA MET A 275 -8.63 -10.75 21.49
C MET A 275 -9.10 -9.50 20.72
N ILE A 276 -10.26 -8.94 21.11
CA ILE A 276 -10.26 -7.55 21.51
C ILE A 276 -9.17 -7.52 22.55
N SER A 277 -7.97 -7.07 22.15
CA SER A 277 -7.13 -6.39 23.11
C SER A 277 -8.07 -5.46 23.82
N ASN A 278 -8.38 -5.77 25.09
CA ASN A 278 -8.59 -4.74 26.07
C ASN A 278 -7.45 -3.75 25.76
N ILE A 279 -7.75 -2.71 25.00
CA ILE A 279 -7.23 -1.41 25.35
C ILE A 279 -7.83 -1.29 26.73
N PRO A 280 -7.05 -1.50 27.81
CA PRO A 280 -7.55 -1.03 29.08
C PRO A 280 -7.85 0.43 28.80
N SER A 281 -9.06 0.91 29.11
CA SER A 281 -9.31 2.36 29.27
C SER A 281 -8.01 2.96 29.79
N PRO A 282 -7.30 3.82 29.01
CA PRO A 282 -5.84 3.89 28.98
C PRO A 282 -5.27 3.77 30.37
N ALA A 283 -4.99 2.53 30.77
CA ALA A 283 -4.21 2.27 31.95
C ALA A 283 -2.80 2.54 31.46
N MET A 284 -2.44 3.84 31.46
CA MET A 284 -1.16 4.43 31.12
C MET A 284 -0.12 3.34 30.81
N ILE A 285 0.00 2.97 29.53
CA ILE A 285 1.18 2.21 29.11
C ILE A 285 2.29 3.23 29.25
N ALA A 286 2.96 3.22 30.40
CA ALA A 286 3.99 4.18 30.69
C ALA A 286 4.97 4.22 29.51
N PRO A 287 5.20 5.40 28.91
CA PRO A 287 6.17 5.54 27.83
C PRO A 287 7.49 4.84 28.19
N GLY A 288 8.07 4.11 27.25
CA GLY A 288 9.35 3.42 27.42
C GLY A 288 9.27 1.94 27.83
N VAL A 289 8.08 1.37 28.06
CA VAL A 289 7.96 -0.08 28.34
C VAL A 289 8.16 -0.91 27.07
N ASP A 290 7.57 -0.48 25.94
CA ASP A 290 7.82 -1.04 24.62
C ASP A 290 8.01 0.10 23.62
N VAL A 291 9.25 0.27 23.15
CA VAL A 291 9.60 1.30 22.16
C VAL A 291 8.71 1.23 20.93
N TYR A 292 8.32 0.03 20.50
CA TYR A 292 7.44 -0.10 19.33
C TYR A 292 6.03 0.41 19.59
N ASN A 293 5.51 0.31 20.82
CA ASN A 293 4.20 0.89 21.14
C ASN A 293 4.28 2.42 21.14
N ASP A 294 5.37 2.99 21.65
CA ASP A 294 5.60 4.44 21.56
C ASP A 294 5.75 4.90 20.10
N VAL A 295 6.46 4.14 19.26
CA VAL A 295 6.57 4.43 17.81
C VAL A 295 5.21 4.35 17.13
N ILE A 296 4.39 3.33 17.43
CA ILE A 296 3.04 3.21 16.89
C ILE A 296 2.17 4.40 17.32
N PHE A 297 2.28 4.81 18.58
CA PHE A 297 1.54 5.94 19.11
C PHE A 297 1.90 7.24 18.37
N LEU A 298 3.20 7.52 18.19
CA LEU A 298 3.66 8.67 17.41
C LEU A 298 3.29 8.55 15.93
N TYR A 299 3.41 7.38 15.32
CA TYR A 299 3.03 7.15 13.93
C TYR A 299 1.54 7.47 13.71
N LYS A 300 0.67 6.93 14.57
CA LYS A 300 -0.76 7.18 14.47
C LYS A 300 -1.10 8.66 14.69
N HIS A 301 -0.65 9.24 15.78
CA HIS A 301 -1.12 10.57 16.15
C HIS A 301 -0.35 11.70 15.48
N VAL A 302 0.97 11.58 15.30
CA VAL A 302 1.81 12.63 14.69
C VAL A 302 1.87 12.50 13.17
N LEU A 303 2.01 11.30 12.60
CA LEU A 303 2.10 11.17 11.15
C LEU A 303 0.73 11.10 10.49
N MET A 304 -0.21 10.32 11.03
CA MET A 304 -1.52 10.12 10.39
C MET A 304 -2.61 11.11 10.83
N GLU A 305 -2.54 11.65 12.05
CA GLU A 305 -3.61 12.45 12.65
C GLU A 305 -3.09 13.82 13.17
N TYR A 306 -2.16 14.45 12.46
CA TYR A 306 -1.58 15.73 12.87
C TYR A 306 -2.66 16.83 12.94
N PRO A 307 -2.81 17.57 14.06
CA PRO A 307 -3.87 18.55 14.22
C PRO A 307 -3.66 19.75 13.29
N SER A 308 -4.69 20.05 12.49
CA SER A 308 -4.84 21.31 11.76
C SER A 308 -3.65 21.71 10.87
N SER A 309 -2.90 20.74 10.34
CA SER A 309 -1.80 21.00 9.41
C SER A 309 -2.00 20.25 8.09
N GLU A 310 -2.66 20.92 7.15
CA GLU A 310 -2.85 20.43 5.78
C GLU A 310 -1.51 20.06 5.11
N LEU A 311 -0.44 20.81 5.40
CA LEU A 311 0.89 20.52 4.88
C LEU A 311 1.44 19.15 5.36
N VAL A 312 1.22 18.79 6.63
CA VAL A 312 1.68 17.50 7.18
C VAL A 312 0.83 16.36 6.64
N GLU A 313 -0.48 16.57 6.51
CA GLU A 313 -1.41 15.61 5.94
C GLU A 313 -1.06 15.31 4.47
N LEU A 314 -0.88 16.35 3.65
CA LEU A 314 -0.49 16.23 2.25
C LEU A 314 0.87 15.55 2.09
N ALA A 315 1.87 15.93 2.91
CA ALA A 315 3.19 15.30 2.89
C ALA A 315 3.11 13.81 3.25
N THR A 316 2.30 13.47 4.25
CA THR A 316 2.07 12.08 4.66
C THR A 316 1.43 11.28 3.53
N GLN A 317 0.35 11.78 2.95
CA GLN A 317 -0.36 11.12 1.86
C GLN A 317 0.54 10.93 0.64
N MET A 318 1.36 11.92 0.31
CA MET A 318 2.29 11.88 -0.82
C MET A 318 3.37 10.78 -0.68
N ILE A 319 3.87 10.53 0.53
CA ILE A 319 4.77 9.40 0.79
C ILE A 319 4.02 8.06 0.73
N LEU A 320 2.77 8.02 1.22
CA LEU A 320 1.93 6.81 1.17
C LEU A 320 1.55 6.43 -0.27
N ASP A 321 1.33 7.41 -1.13
CA ASP A 321 1.04 7.25 -2.56
C ASP A 321 2.29 6.87 -3.38
N THR A 322 3.47 6.92 -2.79
CA THR A 322 4.71 6.44 -3.42
C THR A 322 4.90 4.96 -3.12
N LYS A 323 4.37 4.10 -4.00
CA LYS A 323 4.46 2.64 -3.82
C LYS A 323 5.52 1.94 -4.63
N HIS A 324 6.01 2.59 -5.68
CA HIS A 324 6.94 1.97 -6.62
C HIS A 324 8.32 2.55 -6.45
N PHE A 325 9.27 1.67 -6.14
CA PHE A 325 10.68 2.02 -5.97
C PHE A 325 11.52 1.28 -6.99
N VAL A 326 12.65 1.86 -7.39
CA VAL A 326 13.56 1.27 -8.38
C VAL A 326 14.98 1.28 -7.85
N LYS A 327 15.70 0.19 -8.09
CA LYS A 327 17.14 0.13 -7.97
C LYS A 327 17.75 0.08 -9.37
N GLU A 328 18.73 0.92 -9.60
CA GLU A 328 19.50 0.93 -10.85
C GLU A 328 20.87 0.30 -10.61
N TRP A 329 21.27 -0.62 -11.49
CA TRP A 329 22.61 -1.20 -11.50
C TRP A 329 23.49 -0.32 -12.37
N PRO A 330 24.65 0.12 -11.84
CA PRO A 330 25.57 0.93 -12.60
C PRO A 330 26.13 0.12 -13.76
N PHE A 331 26.58 0.85 -14.77
CA PHE A 331 27.29 0.29 -15.89
C PHE A 331 28.72 -0.09 -15.45
N SER A 332 29.22 -1.24 -15.89
CA SER A 332 30.57 -1.70 -15.58
C SER A 332 31.18 -2.33 -16.83
N ASP A 333 32.21 -1.68 -17.35
CA ASP A 333 32.92 -2.06 -18.58
C ASP A 333 34.30 -2.66 -18.33
N GLU A 334 34.74 -2.67 -17.07
CA GLU A 334 36.16 -2.81 -16.73
C GLU A 334 36.72 -4.23 -16.97
N GLU A 335 35.86 -5.25 -17.10
CA GLU A 335 36.30 -6.65 -17.08
C GLU A 335 36.17 -7.37 -18.44
N ALA A 336 35.41 -6.86 -19.41
CA ALA A 336 34.90 -7.71 -20.49
C ALA A 336 35.69 -7.70 -21.81
N GLN A 337 36.53 -6.70 -22.11
CA GLN A 337 37.05 -6.47 -23.49
C GLN A 337 35.92 -6.47 -24.55
N LEU A 338 34.74 -5.98 -24.17
CA LEU A 338 33.57 -5.85 -25.02
C LEU A 338 33.14 -4.38 -25.00
N LEU A 339 32.55 -3.94 -26.10
CA LEU A 339 31.72 -2.73 -26.13
C LEU A 339 30.31 -3.14 -25.73
N THR A 340 29.73 -2.40 -24.82
CA THR A 340 28.36 -2.60 -24.38
C THR A 340 27.52 -1.41 -24.83
N PHE A 341 26.36 -1.64 -25.44
CA PHE A 341 25.47 -0.58 -25.88
C PHE A 341 24.06 -0.81 -25.36
N ILE A 342 23.34 0.28 -25.07
CA ILE A 342 21.91 0.24 -24.75
C ILE A 342 21.17 0.58 -26.03
N CYS A 343 20.64 -0.43 -26.72
CA CYS A 343 20.04 -0.28 -28.03
C CYS A 343 18.53 -0.12 -27.90
N ARG A 344 18.03 1.10 -28.14
CA ARG A 344 16.60 1.45 -28.03
C ARG A 344 15.93 1.54 -29.40
N LEU A 345 14.92 0.73 -29.64
CA LEU A 345 14.18 0.68 -30.91
C LEU A 345 13.19 1.85 -31.07
N LEU A 346 13.15 2.44 -32.26
CA LEU A 346 12.25 3.50 -32.73
C LEU A 346 11.41 3.01 -33.94
N PRO A 347 10.19 3.56 -34.18
CA PRO A 347 9.49 4.57 -33.38
C PRO A 347 8.72 3.97 -32.20
N SER A 348 8.40 4.83 -31.23
CA SER A 348 7.68 4.56 -29.97
C SER A 348 6.18 4.17 -30.12
N SER A 349 5.75 3.47 -31.17
CA SER A 349 4.38 2.90 -31.19
C SER A 349 4.16 1.93 -30.02
N LEU A 350 5.25 1.44 -29.42
CA LEU A 350 5.32 0.58 -28.23
C LEU A 350 5.55 1.35 -26.90
N GLY A 351 5.27 2.67 -26.84
CA GLY A 351 5.41 3.46 -25.60
C GLY A 351 6.84 3.97 -25.37
N ASN A 352 7.43 3.75 -24.18
CA ASN A 352 8.78 4.26 -23.83
C ASN A 352 9.94 3.65 -24.66
N GLY A 353 9.64 2.82 -25.66
CA GLY A 353 10.60 2.17 -26.54
C GLY A 353 11.16 0.88 -25.92
N ILE A 354 11.24 -0.18 -26.72
CA ILE A 354 11.96 -1.40 -26.38
C ILE A 354 13.46 -1.08 -26.33
N ALA A 355 14.17 -1.55 -25.30
CA ALA A 355 15.60 -1.34 -25.20
C ALA A 355 16.29 -2.61 -24.69
N GLU A 356 17.36 -3.01 -25.37
CA GLU A 356 18.17 -4.17 -25.01
C GLU A 356 19.63 -3.79 -24.79
N ILE A 357 20.31 -4.56 -23.94
CA ILE A 357 21.76 -4.41 -23.76
C ILE A 357 22.44 -5.35 -24.73
N VAL A 358 23.29 -4.79 -25.58
CA VAL A 358 24.01 -5.54 -26.60
C VAL A 358 25.50 -5.45 -26.31
N HIS A 359 26.16 -6.61 -26.33
CA HIS A 359 27.60 -6.74 -26.15
C HIS A 359 28.24 -7.13 -27.47
N VAL A 360 29.25 -6.39 -27.91
CA VAL A 360 30.01 -6.69 -29.12
C VAL A 360 31.52 -6.62 -28.85
N PRO A 361 32.37 -7.39 -29.56
CA PRO A 361 33.83 -7.28 -29.41
C PRO A 361 34.38 -5.88 -29.72
N LEU A 362 35.57 -5.54 -29.21
CA LEU A 362 36.23 -4.25 -29.51
C LEU A 362 36.53 -4.03 -31.01
N HIS A 363 36.60 -5.10 -31.81
CA HIS A 363 36.82 -5.02 -33.25
C HIS A 363 35.51 -5.11 -34.05
N ALA A 364 34.36 -5.06 -33.37
CA ALA A 364 33.06 -5.12 -34.02
C ALA A 364 32.86 -3.92 -34.94
N THR A 365 32.36 -4.24 -36.13
CA THR A 365 31.94 -3.27 -37.13
C THR A 365 30.52 -2.79 -36.87
N LEU A 366 30.09 -1.75 -37.58
CA LEU A 366 28.70 -1.33 -37.57
C LEU A 366 27.74 -2.45 -38.00
N SER A 367 28.15 -3.32 -38.94
CA SER A 367 27.36 -4.49 -39.35
C SER A 367 27.21 -5.50 -38.22
N ASP A 368 28.29 -5.80 -37.49
CA ASP A 368 28.24 -6.74 -36.35
C ASP A 368 27.29 -6.23 -35.26
N LEU A 369 27.23 -4.91 -35.04
CA LEU A 369 26.28 -4.30 -34.13
C LEU A 369 24.83 -4.44 -34.62
N LYS A 370 24.56 -4.27 -35.93
CA LYS A 370 23.21 -4.51 -36.49
C LYS A 370 22.78 -5.95 -36.22
N ASP A 371 23.64 -6.91 -36.54
CA ASP A 371 23.34 -8.34 -36.34
C ASP A 371 23.09 -8.65 -34.87
N ALA A 372 23.91 -8.10 -33.96
CA ALA A 372 23.78 -8.33 -32.53
C ALA A 372 22.49 -7.71 -31.94
N VAL A 373 22.11 -6.52 -32.41
CA VAL A 373 20.85 -5.86 -32.02
C VAL A 373 19.64 -6.63 -32.53
N GLU A 374 19.66 -7.07 -33.78
CA GLU A 374 18.60 -7.90 -34.34
C GLU A 374 18.43 -9.20 -33.55
N CYS A 375 19.52 -9.90 -33.24
CA CYS A 375 19.47 -11.12 -32.44
C CYS A 375 18.86 -10.86 -31.05
N ALA A 376 19.36 -9.84 -30.34
CA ALA A 376 18.88 -9.52 -28.99
C ALA A 376 17.38 -9.18 -28.96
N LEU A 377 16.90 -8.40 -29.95
CA LEU A 377 15.49 -8.05 -30.05
C LEU A 377 14.62 -9.26 -30.43
N ARG A 378 15.01 -10.03 -31.44
CA ARG A 378 14.28 -11.24 -31.90
C ARG A 378 14.15 -12.28 -30.79
N ASP A 379 15.19 -12.47 -29.98
CA ASP A 379 15.21 -13.45 -28.88
C ASP A 379 14.34 -13.02 -27.69
N THR A 380 14.14 -11.71 -27.50
CA THR A 380 13.49 -11.17 -26.30
C THR A 380 12.02 -10.82 -26.51
N TYR A 381 11.65 -10.27 -27.67
CA TYR A 381 10.29 -9.79 -27.92
C TYR A 381 9.66 -10.46 -29.13
N CYS A 382 8.50 -11.07 -28.94
CA CYS A 382 7.73 -11.68 -30.04
C CYS A 382 7.38 -10.67 -31.14
N ALA A 383 7.10 -9.41 -30.76
CA ALA A 383 6.77 -8.35 -31.72
C ALA A 383 7.93 -7.96 -32.64
N THR A 384 9.16 -8.36 -32.32
CA THR A 384 10.36 -8.06 -33.12
C THR A 384 10.96 -9.31 -33.78
N GLU A 385 10.22 -10.41 -33.91
CA GLU A 385 10.70 -11.64 -34.58
C GLU A 385 11.19 -11.37 -36.01
N GLY A 386 10.52 -10.46 -36.74
CA GLY A 386 10.87 -10.06 -38.10
C GLY A 386 11.70 -8.77 -38.20
N ILE A 387 12.28 -8.28 -37.11
CA ILE A 387 13.00 -6.99 -37.12
C ILE A 387 14.22 -7.04 -38.04
N GLU A 388 14.38 -6.04 -38.90
CA GLU A 388 15.61 -5.77 -39.65
C GLU A 388 16.08 -4.35 -39.32
N VAL A 389 17.32 -4.21 -38.83
CA VAL A 389 17.89 -2.93 -38.43
C VAL A 389 18.37 -2.19 -39.67
N VAL A 390 17.73 -1.05 -39.93
CA VAL A 390 18.05 -0.21 -41.09
C VAL A 390 19.23 0.70 -40.75
N GLU A 391 19.13 1.43 -39.64
CA GLU A 391 20.07 2.49 -39.29
C GLU A 391 20.11 2.76 -37.78
N PHE A 392 21.18 3.42 -37.36
CA PHE A 392 21.36 3.92 -36.00
C PHE A 392 21.41 5.44 -36.04
N ASP A 393 20.64 6.06 -35.15
CA ASP A 393 20.58 7.52 -35.03
C ASP A 393 21.93 8.07 -34.54
N GLY A 394 22.50 9.01 -35.28
CA GLY A 394 23.82 9.60 -34.98
C GLY A 394 25.02 8.78 -35.46
N LEU A 395 24.80 7.68 -36.20
CA LEU A 395 25.85 6.89 -36.86
C LEU A 395 25.60 6.75 -38.36
N GLU A 396 24.84 7.67 -38.97
CA GLU A 396 24.49 7.63 -40.39
C GLU A 396 25.70 7.79 -41.31
N GLU A 397 26.75 8.45 -40.84
CA GLU A 397 28.00 8.69 -41.58
C GLU A 397 29.02 7.54 -41.43
N VAL A 398 28.73 6.53 -40.60
CA VAL A 398 29.63 5.39 -40.37
C VAL A 398 29.32 4.30 -41.39
N GLU A 399 30.33 3.82 -42.11
CA GLU A 399 30.14 2.74 -43.08
C GLU A 399 29.98 1.38 -42.39
N ASN A 400 29.24 0.45 -43.00
CA ASN A 400 28.94 -0.87 -42.40
C ASN A 400 30.19 -1.66 -41.95
N GLY A 401 31.32 -1.50 -42.64
CA GLY A 401 32.57 -2.20 -42.34
C GLY A 401 33.50 -1.46 -41.36
N GLU A 402 33.13 -0.28 -40.88
CA GLU A 402 33.97 0.50 -39.96
C GLU A 402 33.83 0.01 -38.52
N VAL A 403 34.97 -0.02 -37.82
CA VAL A 403 35.07 -0.45 -36.42
C VAL A 403 34.51 0.63 -35.49
N LEU A 404 33.72 0.20 -34.49
CA LEU A 404 33.05 1.10 -33.55
C LEU A 404 33.95 1.61 -32.41
N PHE A 405 34.98 0.84 -32.05
CA PHE A 405 35.90 1.20 -30.97
C PHE A 405 36.63 2.52 -31.27
N GLY A 406 36.57 3.45 -30.31
CA GLY A 406 37.12 4.80 -30.45
C GLY A 406 36.23 5.78 -31.20
N ARG A 407 35.10 5.33 -31.78
CA ARG A 407 34.07 6.20 -32.37
C ARG A 407 32.86 6.38 -31.48
N VAL A 408 32.41 5.29 -30.84
CA VAL A 408 31.28 5.30 -29.91
C VAL A 408 31.77 4.88 -28.54
N GLU A 409 31.43 5.68 -27.52
CA GLU A 409 31.73 5.34 -26.14
C GLU A 409 30.88 4.15 -25.68
N SER A 410 31.50 3.16 -25.07
CA SER A 410 30.80 2.04 -24.49
C SER A 410 29.94 2.49 -23.31
N GLY A 411 28.76 1.90 -23.17
CA GLY A 411 27.71 2.29 -22.23
C GLY A 411 26.73 3.34 -22.77
N THR A 412 26.95 3.81 -24.00
CA THR A 412 26.06 4.79 -24.64
C THR A 412 24.73 4.16 -25.05
N GLU A 413 23.65 4.94 -24.92
CA GLU A 413 22.34 4.59 -25.51
C GLU A 413 22.34 4.92 -27.00
N ILE A 414 22.16 3.89 -27.84
CA ILE A 414 22.05 4.01 -29.29
C ILE A 414 20.58 3.84 -29.67
N ARG A 415 20.03 4.81 -30.42
CA ARG A 415 18.68 4.69 -30.96
C ARG A 415 18.70 3.96 -32.30
N VAL A 416 17.86 2.95 -32.42
CA VAL A 416 17.84 1.99 -33.52
C VAL A 416 16.57 2.22 -34.34
N ARG A 417 16.69 2.36 -35.65
CA ARG A 417 15.54 2.35 -36.57
C ARG A 417 15.55 1.05 -37.34
N GLY A 418 14.42 0.37 -37.36
CA GLY A 418 14.26 -0.91 -38.04
C GLY A 418 12.86 -1.10 -38.61
N VAL A 419 12.73 -2.08 -39.50
CA VAL A 419 11.47 -2.50 -40.13
C VAL A 419 11.10 -3.91 -39.69
N GLY A 420 9.84 -4.31 -39.89
CA GLY A 420 9.39 -5.68 -39.53
C GLY A 420 8.96 -5.85 -38.06
N VAL A 421 8.76 -4.75 -37.33
CA VAL A 421 8.13 -4.77 -36.00
C VAL A 421 6.62 -4.94 -36.14
N ASP A 422 6.05 -5.98 -35.54
CA ASP A 422 4.61 -6.18 -35.46
C ASP A 422 3.98 -5.18 -34.47
N SER A 423 3.43 -4.09 -35.03
CA SER A 423 2.78 -3.02 -34.26
C SER A 423 1.30 -3.28 -33.96
N GLU A 424 0.68 -4.22 -34.68
CA GLU A 424 -0.77 -4.48 -34.63
C GLU A 424 -1.11 -5.82 -33.96
N GLY A 425 -0.11 -6.65 -33.68
CA GLY A 425 -0.27 -7.95 -33.05
C GLY A 425 -0.78 -7.91 -31.61
N PRO A 426 -1.52 -8.96 -31.18
CA PRO A 426 -2.10 -9.06 -29.83
C PRO A 426 -1.07 -9.26 -28.71
N LEU A 427 0.18 -9.59 -29.05
CA LEU A 427 1.26 -9.89 -28.10
C LEU A 427 2.18 -8.69 -27.82
N ARG A 428 1.79 -7.49 -28.24
CA ARG A 428 2.60 -6.27 -28.09
C ARG A 428 2.71 -5.74 -26.65
N HIS A 429 1.82 -6.16 -25.75
CA HIS A 429 1.77 -5.69 -24.37
C HIS A 429 1.76 -6.86 -23.39
N GLN A 430 2.43 -6.70 -22.25
CA GLN A 430 2.45 -7.69 -21.16
C GLN A 430 1.04 -7.99 -20.61
N GLY A 431 0.09 -7.06 -20.78
CA GLY A 431 -1.33 -7.21 -20.43
C GLY A 431 -2.20 -7.97 -21.44
N GLY A 432 -1.64 -8.45 -22.55
CA GLY A 432 -2.37 -9.21 -23.58
C GLY A 432 -3.12 -8.33 -24.59
N CYS A 433 -4.13 -8.90 -25.24
CA CYS A 433 -4.93 -8.24 -26.29
C CYS A 433 -5.97 -7.25 -25.76
N ASP A 434 -6.11 -7.13 -24.43
CA ASP A 434 -7.08 -6.23 -23.82
C ASP A 434 -6.68 -4.77 -24.09
N ALA A 435 -7.52 -4.06 -24.84
CA ALA A 435 -7.30 -2.67 -25.24
C ALA A 435 -7.76 -1.66 -24.16
N TRP A 436 -7.75 -2.06 -22.90
CA TRP A 436 -8.09 -1.16 -21.80
C TRP A 436 -7.09 0.00 -21.73
N LYS A 437 -7.64 1.21 -21.79
CA LYS A 437 -6.86 2.45 -21.87
C LYS A 437 -7.01 3.21 -20.57
N VAL A 438 -5.89 3.48 -19.90
CA VAL A 438 -5.87 4.32 -18.71
C VAL A 438 -5.57 5.76 -19.12
N VAL A 439 -6.46 6.69 -18.73
CA VAL A 439 -6.19 8.13 -18.81
C VAL A 439 -6.85 8.79 -17.61
N CYS A 440 -6.08 8.97 -16.54
CA CYS A 440 -6.54 9.59 -15.32
C CYS A 440 -6.13 11.08 -15.26
N LYS A 441 -6.93 11.92 -14.60
CA LYS A 441 -6.64 13.35 -14.42
C LYS A 441 -5.34 13.63 -13.64
N CYS A 442 -4.85 12.64 -12.90
CA CYS A 442 -3.56 12.72 -12.20
C CYS A 442 -2.34 12.53 -13.12
N GLY A 443 -2.57 12.19 -14.40
CA GLY A 443 -1.52 11.94 -15.37
C GLY A 443 -1.17 10.45 -15.57
N ALA A 444 -1.78 9.54 -14.81
CA ALA A 444 -1.58 8.10 -15.01
C ALA A 444 -2.07 7.66 -16.41
N ARG A 445 -1.23 6.84 -17.07
CA ARG A 445 -1.47 6.30 -18.42
C ARG A 445 -1.44 4.77 -18.47
N ASP A 446 -1.22 4.13 -17.33
CA ASP A 446 -1.14 2.69 -17.16
C ASP A 446 -1.67 2.34 -15.75
N ASP A 447 -1.90 1.05 -15.51
CA ASP A 447 -2.28 0.52 -14.20
C ASP A 447 -1.08 0.59 -13.22
N ASP A 448 -1.15 1.53 -12.27
CA ASP A 448 -0.16 1.70 -11.20
C ASP A 448 -0.47 0.83 -9.96
N GLY A 449 -1.44 -0.09 -10.06
CA GLY A 449 -1.87 -0.99 -8.99
C GLY A 449 -2.84 -0.33 -7.99
N GLU A 450 -3.29 0.90 -8.28
CA GLU A 450 -4.36 1.54 -7.52
C GLU A 450 -5.74 1.13 -8.04
N ARG A 451 -6.76 1.32 -7.20
CA ARG A 451 -8.13 0.98 -7.58
C ARG A 451 -8.63 1.88 -8.72
N MET A 452 -9.11 1.25 -9.79
CA MET A 452 -9.62 1.94 -10.98
C MET A 452 -11.09 1.64 -11.29
N VAL A 453 -11.69 2.50 -12.10
CA VAL A 453 -13.03 2.38 -12.66
C VAL A 453 -13.01 2.78 -14.14
N ALA A 454 -13.71 2.01 -14.97
CA ALA A 454 -13.91 2.33 -16.39
C ALA A 454 -15.13 3.24 -16.57
N CYS A 455 -15.01 4.26 -17.41
CA CYS A 455 -16.14 5.07 -17.85
C CYS A 455 -17.08 4.26 -18.76
N ASP A 456 -18.38 4.23 -18.49
CA ASP A 456 -19.37 3.52 -19.32
C ASP A 456 -19.61 4.14 -20.71
N ILE A 457 -19.01 5.31 -20.99
CA ILE A 457 -19.17 6.02 -22.27
C ILE A 457 -17.94 5.87 -23.15
N CYS A 458 -16.76 6.15 -22.61
CA CYS A 458 -15.51 6.13 -23.38
C CYS A 458 -14.61 4.95 -23.06
N GLU A 459 -15.01 4.08 -22.12
CA GLU A 459 -14.28 2.88 -21.67
C GLU A 459 -12.87 3.16 -21.12
N VAL A 460 -12.52 4.43 -20.92
CA VAL A 460 -11.26 4.86 -20.33
C VAL A 460 -11.27 4.62 -18.83
N TRP A 461 -10.20 4.01 -18.34
CA TRP A 461 -9.97 3.71 -16.93
C TRP A 461 -9.34 4.89 -16.19
N GLN A 462 -9.83 5.15 -14.98
CA GLN A 462 -9.38 6.22 -14.09
C GLN A 462 -9.34 5.74 -12.65
N HIS A 463 -8.49 6.34 -11.81
CA HIS A 463 -8.47 6.03 -10.39
C HIS A 463 -9.78 6.39 -9.71
N THR A 464 -10.36 5.47 -8.93
CA THR A 464 -11.60 5.75 -8.17
C THR A 464 -11.43 6.97 -7.27
N ARG A 465 -10.29 7.07 -6.59
CA ARG A 465 -9.95 8.21 -5.71
C ARG A 465 -9.85 9.53 -6.47
N CYS A 466 -9.29 9.53 -7.68
CA CYS A 466 -9.29 10.72 -8.53
C CYS A 466 -10.69 11.11 -9.01
N CYS A 467 -11.62 10.16 -9.04
CA CYS A 467 -13.02 10.39 -9.38
C CYS A 467 -13.89 10.70 -8.14
N GLY A 468 -13.30 10.83 -6.95
CA GLY A 468 -14.02 11.10 -5.70
C GLY A 468 -14.78 9.89 -5.15
N ILE A 469 -14.37 8.68 -5.51
CA ILE A 469 -14.91 7.41 -4.99
C ILE A 469 -13.87 6.82 -4.04
N ASP A 470 -14.15 6.87 -2.74
CA ASP A 470 -13.24 6.34 -1.72
C ASP A 470 -13.13 4.81 -1.78
N ASP A 471 -12.05 4.27 -1.22
CA ASP A 471 -11.82 2.82 -1.17
C ASP A 471 -12.91 2.05 -0.39
N ALA A 472 -13.56 2.72 0.56
CA ALA A 472 -14.69 2.17 1.30
C ALA A 472 -16.01 2.19 0.50
N ASP A 473 -16.10 3.06 -0.52
CA ASP A 473 -17.30 3.26 -1.30
C ASP A 473 -17.42 2.24 -2.44
N THR A 474 -18.65 1.82 -2.69
CA THR A 474 -18.95 1.01 -3.87
C THR A 474 -18.95 1.88 -5.11
N VAL A 475 -18.27 1.42 -6.18
CA VAL A 475 -18.37 2.07 -7.49
C VAL A 475 -19.85 2.09 -7.93
N PRO A 476 -20.38 3.23 -8.38
CA PRO A 476 -21.73 3.30 -8.92
C PRO A 476 -21.94 2.28 -10.06
N PRO A 477 -23.17 1.73 -10.23
CA PRO A 477 -23.45 0.80 -11.32
C PRO A 477 -23.25 1.40 -12.72
N LEU A 478 -23.36 2.73 -12.83
CA LEU A 478 -23.00 3.49 -14.01
C LEU A 478 -22.06 4.63 -13.57
N PHE A 479 -20.87 4.67 -14.14
CA PHE A 479 -19.85 5.68 -13.91
C PHE A 479 -19.53 6.40 -15.22
N VAL A 480 -19.66 7.73 -15.21
CA VAL A 480 -19.27 8.60 -16.32
C VAL A 480 -18.15 9.50 -15.85
N CYS A 481 -17.04 9.51 -16.57
CA CYS A 481 -15.90 10.35 -16.22
C CYS A 481 -16.18 11.83 -16.48
N SER A 482 -15.42 12.72 -15.81
CA SER A 482 -15.61 14.17 -15.92
C SER A 482 -15.56 14.65 -17.37
N ALA A 483 -14.63 14.15 -18.18
CA ALA A 483 -14.51 14.52 -19.59
C ALA A 483 -15.75 14.17 -20.42
N CYS A 484 -16.37 13.01 -20.16
CA CYS A 484 -17.62 12.62 -20.79
C CYS A 484 -18.80 13.45 -20.25
N CYS A 485 -18.84 13.76 -18.96
CA CYS A 485 -19.84 14.64 -18.39
C CYS A 485 -19.80 16.04 -19.04
N ASP A 486 -18.60 16.63 -19.18
CA ASP A 486 -18.41 17.95 -19.79
C ASP A 486 -18.84 17.97 -21.27
N SER A 487 -18.62 16.86 -21.99
CA SER A 487 -19.00 16.73 -23.40
C SER A 487 -20.51 16.54 -23.61
N LEU A 488 -21.24 16.07 -22.58
CA LEU A 488 -22.67 15.80 -22.65
C LEU A 488 -23.53 16.98 -22.15
N LEU A 489 -22.93 17.96 -21.49
CA LEU A 489 -23.62 19.20 -21.14
C LEU A 489 -23.86 20.00 -22.43
N PRO A 490 -25.11 20.39 -22.74
CA PRO A 490 -25.36 21.37 -23.80
C PRO A 490 -24.54 22.61 -23.48
N GLN A 491 -23.78 23.12 -24.45
CA GLN A 491 -23.24 24.48 -24.37
C GLN A 491 -24.42 25.39 -24.00
N ARG A 492 -24.43 25.89 -22.76
CA ARG A 492 -25.40 26.91 -22.36
C ARG A 492 -25.16 28.07 -23.30
N ALA A 493 -26.11 28.30 -24.20
CA ALA A 493 -26.17 29.50 -25.00
C ALA A 493 -25.92 30.71 -24.08
N ASP A 494 -25.05 31.59 -24.53
CA ASP A 494 -24.58 32.78 -23.84
C ASP A 494 -25.72 33.49 -23.10
N TYR A 495 -25.74 33.34 -21.77
CA TYR A 495 -26.47 34.25 -20.91
C TYR A 495 -25.44 35.22 -20.36
N GLU A 496 -25.30 36.38 -21.00
CA GLU A 496 -24.54 37.50 -20.45
C GLU A 496 -25.08 37.83 -19.04
N PRO A 497 -24.26 37.77 -17.98
CA PRO A 497 -24.62 38.36 -16.71
C PRO A 497 -24.43 39.87 -16.83
N SER A 498 -25.53 40.61 -16.71
CA SER A 498 -25.49 42.08 -16.63
C SER A 498 -24.56 42.52 -15.50
N VAL A 499 -23.68 43.46 -15.83
CA VAL A 499 -22.80 44.16 -14.90
C VAL A 499 -23.63 44.94 -13.87
N ALA A 500 -23.77 44.39 -12.66
CA ALA A 500 -23.95 45.18 -11.43
C ALA A 500 -23.82 44.31 -10.18
N ALA A 501 -22.90 44.75 -9.31
CA ALA A 501 -22.83 44.54 -7.86
C ALA A 501 -21.85 43.48 -7.29
N LEU A 502 -20.75 44.03 -6.76
CA LEU A 502 -20.05 43.69 -5.50
C LEU A 502 -19.02 42.54 -5.58
N SER A 503 -17.74 42.82 -5.81
CA SER A 503 -16.69 43.47 -4.96
C SER A 503 -15.94 42.47 -4.05
N ASP A 504 -14.63 42.42 -4.29
CA ASP A 504 -13.51 42.16 -3.37
C ASP A 504 -13.53 40.92 -2.47
N ASP A 505 -12.76 39.90 -2.86
CA ASP A 505 -11.55 39.47 -2.13
C ASP A 505 -11.03 38.13 -2.68
N LEU A 506 -10.06 38.17 -3.62
CA LEU A 506 -9.08 37.10 -3.82
C LEU A 506 -8.06 37.50 -4.91
N LEU A 507 -7.17 38.43 -4.58
CA LEU A 507 -5.93 38.64 -5.32
C LEU A 507 -4.77 38.65 -4.34
N LEU A 508 -4.19 37.49 -4.05
CA LEU A 508 -2.77 37.39 -3.72
C LEU A 508 -2.22 36.00 -4.05
N LEU A 509 -1.10 36.03 -4.80
CA LEU A 509 -0.10 34.98 -5.06
C LEU A 509 -0.33 34.06 -6.26
N ASN A 510 -0.12 34.62 -7.45
CA ASN A 510 0.62 33.95 -8.52
C ASN A 510 1.56 34.97 -9.18
N HIS A 511 2.88 34.80 -8.99
CA HIS A 511 3.90 35.53 -9.74
C HIS A 511 4.71 34.49 -10.53
N PRO A 512 4.77 34.57 -11.87
CA PRO A 512 5.74 33.81 -12.66
C PRO A 512 7.10 34.52 -12.61
N LEU A 513 8.17 33.73 -12.52
CA LEU A 513 9.56 34.19 -12.63
C LEU A 513 9.97 34.22 -14.11
N ASP A 514 10.33 35.42 -14.57
CA ASP A 514 10.98 35.64 -15.87
C ASP A 514 12.46 35.24 -15.79
N TYR A 515 12.88 34.36 -16.71
CA TYR A 515 14.28 34.15 -17.04
C TYR A 515 14.68 35.15 -18.13
N SER A 516 15.63 36.02 -17.84
CA SER A 516 16.37 36.75 -18.87
C SER A 516 17.87 36.66 -18.61
N LEU A 517 18.52 36.02 -19.58
CA LEU A 517 19.97 36.01 -19.80
C LEU A 517 20.49 37.44 -20.03
N GLY A 518 21.66 37.73 -19.49
CA GLY A 518 22.39 38.97 -19.77
C GLY A 518 23.88 38.84 -19.43
N ASN A 519 24.69 38.85 -20.49
CA ASN A 519 26.15 38.82 -20.50
C ASN A 519 26.84 39.96 -19.73
N GLY A 520 28.06 39.67 -19.26
CA GLY A 520 29.25 40.54 -19.37
C GLY A 520 29.43 41.65 -18.34
N TYR A 521 30.41 41.51 -17.44
CA TYR A 521 31.81 41.91 -17.61
C TYR A 521 32.69 41.23 -16.56
#